data_AF-A0A415ENL0-F1
#
_entry.id   AF-A0A415ENL0-F1
#
_cell.length_a   1.000
_cell.length_b   1.000
_cell.length_c   1.000
_cell.angle_alpha   90.00
_cell.angle_beta   90.00
_cell.angle_gamma   90.00
#
_symmetry.space_group_name_H-M   'P 1'
#
loop_
_entity.id
_entity.type
_entity.pdbx_description
1 polymer ?
#
loop_
_entity_poly.entity_id
_entity_poly.type
_entity_poly.pdbx_seq_one_letter_code
_entity_poly.pdbx_strand_id
1 'polypeptide(L)'
;MNKQEKVKIPKFMAELVEYTKNRNAVPADILGMFNDYEPHELNLPATLNLEKLSEYFSIACHRYDYEKACFVGYEVKETDTYRVKIGNGYFIKFQSNGCLVSPHEIDGIMDFESKQDAERVANTIGGIVVPANEN
;
A
#
# COMPACT_ATOMS: atom_id res chain seq x y z
N MET A 1 -28.83 11.49 14.17
CA MET A 1 -27.36 11.67 14.12
C MET A 1 -26.88 10.88 12.90
N ASN A 2 -26.50 11.55 11.81
CA ASN A 2 -25.99 10.83 10.63
C ASN A 2 -24.64 10.22 11.00
N LYS A 3 -24.52 8.90 10.84
CA LYS A 3 -23.25 8.18 11.02
C LYS A 3 -22.30 8.72 9.95
N GLN A 4 -21.23 9.41 10.35
CA GLN A 4 -20.25 9.89 9.37
C GLN A 4 -19.69 8.71 8.59
N GLU A 5 -19.79 8.76 7.27
CA GLU A 5 -19.29 7.69 6.41
C GLU A 5 -17.76 7.66 6.46
N LYS A 6 -17.23 6.47 6.79
CA LYS A 6 -15.80 6.19 6.77
C LYS A 6 -15.25 6.41 5.36
N VAL A 7 -14.05 6.93 5.27
CA VAL A 7 -13.34 7.08 4.01
C VAL A 7 -12.60 5.79 3.67
N LYS A 8 -12.54 5.43 2.38
CA LYS A 8 -11.75 4.30 1.93
C LYS A 8 -10.35 4.77 1.56
N ILE A 9 -9.32 4.25 2.23
CA ILE A 9 -7.92 4.62 1.99
C ILE A 9 -7.06 3.40 1.63
N PRO A 10 -5.96 3.55 0.88
CA PRO A 10 -5.01 2.46 0.67
C PRO A 10 -4.40 1.94 1.98
N LYS A 11 -3.92 0.69 1.99
CA LYS A 11 -3.31 0.08 3.18
C LYS A 11 -2.11 0.87 3.71
N PHE A 12 -1.22 1.34 2.82
CA PHE A 12 -0.06 2.15 3.23
C PHE A 12 -0.46 3.47 3.92
N MET A 13 -1.64 4.02 3.62
CA MET A 13 -2.18 5.21 4.30
C MET A 13 -2.71 4.90 5.70
N ALA A 14 -3.20 3.68 5.93
CA ALA A 14 -3.68 3.26 7.25
C ALA A 14 -2.56 3.36 8.30
N GLU A 15 -1.33 3.00 7.94
CA GLU A 15 -0.16 3.10 8.83
C GLU A 15 0.12 4.54 9.25
N LEU A 16 0.05 5.50 8.32
CA LEU A 16 0.21 6.93 8.64
C LEU A 16 -0.93 7.45 9.53
N VAL A 17 -2.16 7.01 9.28
CA VAL A 17 -3.33 7.37 10.10
C VAL A 17 -3.17 6.87 11.53
N GLU A 18 -2.77 5.61 11.72
CA GLU A 18 -2.54 5.06 13.06
C GLU A 18 -1.37 5.74 13.77
N TYR A 19 -0.27 6.01 13.05
CA TYR A 19 0.85 6.79 13.58
C TYR A 19 0.41 8.18 14.10
N THR A 20 -0.43 8.86 13.33
CA THR A 20 -0.97 10.19 13.68
C THR A 20 -1.86 10.13 14.92
N LYS A 21 -2.76 9.14 14.98
CA LYS A 21 -3.63 8.91 16.14
C LYS A 21 -2.84 8.55 17.40
N ASN A 22 -1.84 7.68 17.28
CA ASN A 22 -1.00 7.24 18.40
C ASN A 22 -0.18 8.40 18.99
N ARG A 23 0.19 9.37 18.16
CA ARG A 23 0.84 10.61 18.60
C ARG A 23 -0.12 11.64 19.18
N ASN A 24 -1.43 11.41 19.08
CA ASN A 24 -2.46 12.39 19.42
C ASN A 24 -2.21 13.75 18.73
N ALA A 25 -1.75 13.70 17.48
CA ALA A 25 -1.35 14.87 16.69
C ALA A 25 -2.44 15.24 15.68
N VAL A 26 -2.47 16.53 15.30
CA VAL A 26 -3.32 16.96 14.19
C VAL A 26 -2.69 16.49 12.88
N PRO A 27 -3.47 15.97 11.91
CA PRO A 27 -2.92 15.49 10.64
C PRO A 27 -2.05 16.51 9.90
N ALA A 28 -2.42 17.81 9.98
CA ALA A 28 -1.65 18.90 9.38
C ALA A 28 -0.25 19.06 10.02
N ASP A 29 -0.12 18.86 11.34
CA ASP A 29 1.17 18.93 12.03
C ASP A 29 2.09 17.79 11.58
N ILE A 30 1.54 16.59 11.40
CA ILE A 30 2.28 15.43 10.88
C ILE A 30 2.78 15.70 9.46
N LEU A 31 1.95 16.33 8.60
CA LEU A 31 2.39 16.74 7.26
C LEU A 31 3.46 17.84 7.32
N GLY A 32 3.35 18.78 8.25
CA GLY A 32 4.37 19.81 8.50
C GLY A 32 5.71 19.19 8.91
N MET A 33 5.67 18.17 9.78
CA MET A 33 6.87 17.46 10.23
C MET A 33 7.69 16.85 9.10
N PHE A 34 7.07 16.38 8.02
CA PHE A 34 7.81 15.86 6.86
C PHE A 34 8.58 16.94 6.08
N ASN A 35 8.27 18.22 6.28
CA ASN A 35 9.06 19.33 5.71
C ASN A 35 10.15 19.82 6.66
N ASP A 36 9.91 19.71 7.96
CA ASP A 36 10.77 20.29 9.00
C ASP A 36 11.83 19.30 9.52
N TYR A 37 11.61 18.00 9.34
CA TYR A 37 12.45 16.94 9.90
C TYR A 37 12.73 15.85 8.88
N GLU A 38 13.89 15.22 9.04
CA GLU A 38 14.25 14.02 8.30
C GLU A 38 13.45 12.81 8.81
N PRO A 39 13.11 11.83 7.94
CA PRO A 39 12.28 10.68 8.33
C PRO A 39 12.79 9.89 9.54
N HIS A 40 14.11 9.82 9.73
CA HIS A 40 14.74 9.11 10.85
C HIS A 40 14.51 9.81 12.21
N GLU A 41 14.19 11.11 12.22
CA GLU A 41 13.88 11.88 13.43
C GLU A 41 12.43 11.70 13.88
N LEU A 42 11.58 11.19 12.98
CA LEU A 42 10.13 11.12 13.18
C LEU A 42 9.66 9.79 13.78
N ASN A 43 10.54 8.87 14.16
CA ASN A 43 10.14 7.55 14.72
C ASN A 43 9.01 6.89 13.91
N LEU A 44 9.11 6.93 12.59
CA LEU A 44 8.09 6.43 11.68
C LEU A 44 8.01 4.90 11.76
N PRO A 45 6.84 4.29 11.48
CA PRO A 45 6.76 2.84 11.29
C PRO A 45 7.76 2.39 10.22
N ALA A 46 8.54 1.34 10.50
CA ALA A 46 9.54 0.84 9.57
C ALA A 46 8.93 0.33 8.24
N THR A 47 7.66 -0.03 8.26
CA THR A 47 6.87 -0.49 7.11
C THR A 47 6.27 0.66 6.28
N LEU A 48 6.35 1.91 6.77
CA LEU A 48 5.72 3.05 6.13
C LEU A 48 6.45 3.40 4.81
N ASN A 49 5.74 3.33 3.69
CA ASN A 49 6.30 3.59 2.37
C ASN A 49 6.21 5.09 2.02
N LEU A 50 7.30 5.82 2.23
CA LEU A 50 7.38 7.28 2.00
C LEU A 50 7.19 7.69 0.55
N GLU A 51 7.68 6.89 -0.40
CA GLU A 51 7.53 7.14 -1.83
C GLU A 51 6.04 7.13 -2.22
N LYS A 52 5.31 6.08 -1.80
CA LYS A 52 3.87 5.98 -2.02
C LYS A 52 3.07 7.07 -1.31
N LEU A 53 3.50 7.50 -0.11
CA LEU A 53 2.88 8.64 0.56
C LEU A 53 3.04 9.92 -0.27
N SER A 54 4.25 10.19 -0.77
CA SER A 54 4.53 11.34 -1.61
C SER A 54 3.68 11.32 -2.89
N GLU A 55 3.60 10.18 -3.58
CA GLU A 55 2.73 10.01 -4.74
C GLU A 55 1.26 10.23 -4.39
N TYR A 56 0.78 9.65 -3.28
CA TYR A 56 -0.61 9.77 -2.84
C TYR A 56 -0.98 11.24 -2.56
N PHE A 57 -0.11 11.99 -1.87
CA PHE A 57 -0.34 13.40 -1.53
C PHE A 57 -0.12 14.38 -2.70
N SER A 58 0.43 13.92 -3.83
CA SER A 58 0.49 14.75 -5.06
C SER A 58 -0.91 15.09 -5.60
N ILE A 59 -1.93 14.33 -5.21
CA ILE A 59 -3.33 14.56 -5.57
C ILE A 59 -4.01 15.33 -4.44
N ALA A 60 -4.46 16.55 -4.71
CA ALA A 60 -5.01 17.45 -3.69
C ALA A 60 -6.16 16.85 -2.85
N CYS A 61 -7.04 16.05 -3.47
CA CYS A 61 -8.17 15.41 -2.78
C CYS A 61 -7.74 14.36 -1.74
N HIS A 62 -6.58 13.74 -1.89
CA HIS A 62 -6.10 12.69 -1.00
C HIS A 62 -5.66 13.21 0.37
N ARG A 63 -5.30 14.49 0.46
CA ARG A 63 -5.08 15.13 1.77
C ARG A 63 -6.37 15.16 2.59
N TYR A 64 -7.50 15.46 1.96
CA TYR A 64 -8.81 15.45 2.62
C TYR A 64 -9.18 14.04 3.08
N ASP A 65 -8.92 13.02 2.27
CA ASP A 65 -9.18 11.62 2.65
C ASP A 65 -8.35 11.20 3.88
N TYR A 66 -7.07 11.58 3.92
CA TYR A 66 -6.21 11.34 5.07
C TYR A 66 -6.70 12.04 6.34
N GLU A 67 -7.03 13.34 6.26
CA GLU A 67 -7.55 14.10 7.39
C GLU A 67 -8.87 13.49 7.90
N LYS A 68 -9.79 13.17 6.97
CA LYS A 68 -11.06 12.51 7.30
C LYS A 68 -10.83 11.15 7.96
N ALA A 69 -9.92 10.33 7.47
CA ALA A 69 -9.59 9.02 8.05
C ALA A 69 -9.12 9.11 9.51
N CYS A 70 -8.40 10.18 9.86
CA CYS A 70 -7.94 10.42 11.23
C CYS A 70 -9.11 10.73 12.17
N PHE A 71 -10.11 11.50 11.73
CA PHE A 71 -11.22 11.95 12.59
C PHE A 71 -12.43 11.02 12.61
N VAL A 72 -12.88 10.54 11.44
CA VAL A 72 -14.12 9.75 11.32
C VAL A 72 -13.87 8.24 11.20
N GLY A 73 -12.61 7.86 11.08
CA GLY A 73 -12.19 6.49 10.80
C GLY A 73 -12.20 6.16 9.30
N TYR A 74 -11.66 4.99 8.97
CA TYR A 74 -11.49 4.55 7.60
C TYR A 74 -11.83 3.08 7.42
N GLU A 75 -12.01 2.70 6.17
CA GLU A 75 -11.94 1.33 5.68
C GLU A 75 -10.70 1.23 4.79
N VAL A 76 -9.95 0.16 4.91
CA VAL A 76 -8.87 -0.10 3.96
C VAL A 76 -9.55 -0.46 2.64
N LYS A 77 -9.26 0.29 1.57
CA LYS A 77 -9.63 -0.14 0.22
C LYS A 77 -9.07 -1.54 0.07
N GLU A 78 -9.93 -2.49 -0.28
CA GLU A 78 -9.50 -3.67 -1.00
C GLU A 78 -8.88 -3.13 -2.29
N THR A 79 -7.59 -2.82 -2.23
CA THR A 79 -6.82 -2.57 -3.42
C THR A 79 -6.92 -3.84 -4.24
N ASP A 80 -7.18 -3.71 -5.54
CA ASP A 80 -6.93 -4.79 -6.49
C ASP A 80 -5.43 -5.10 -6.39
N THR A 81 -5.05 -5.93 -5.42
CA THR A 81 -3.72 -6.49 -5.36
C THR A 81 -3.63 -7.44 -6.54
N TYR A 82 -2.52 -7.38 -7.23
CA TYR A 82 -2.27 -8.19 -8.40
C TYR A 82 -1.21 -9.22 -8.05
N ARG A 83 -1.34 -10.42 -8.59
CA ARG A 83 -0.33 -11.48 -8.53
C ARG A 83 0.07 -11.84 -9.94
N VAL A 84 1.30 -12.34 -10.08
CA VAL A 84 1.77 -12.86 -11.36
C VAL A 84 1.69 -14.38 -11.32
N LYS A 85 0.92 -14.96 -12.24
CA LYS A 85 0.75 -16.40 -12.43
C LYS A 85 1.56 -16.87 -13.63
N ILE A 86 2.28 -17.98 -13.49
CA ILE A 86 3.03 -18.65 -14.57
C ILE A 86 2.59 -20.11 -14.60
N GLY A 87 1.93 -20.53 -15.69
CA GLY A 87 1.31 -21.85 -15.74
C GLY A 87 0.32 -22.04 -14.58
N ASN A 88 0.61 -23.03 -13.72
CA ASN A 88 -0.22 -23.34 -12.54
C ASN A 88 0.30 -22.72 -11.24
N GLY A 89 1.37 -21.94 -11.26
CA GLY A 89 1.97 -21.38 -10.05
C GLY A 89 2.01 -19.85 -10.01
N TYR A 90 2.32 -19.31 -8.83
CA TYR A 90 2.41 -17.88 -8.55
C TYR A 90 3.84 -17.44 -8.28
N PHE A 91 4.20 -16.28 -8.79
CA PHE A 91 5.51 -15.68 -8.60
C PHE A 91 5.74 -15.26 -7.14
N ILE A 92 6.90 -15.62 -6.59
CA ILE A 92 7.35 -15.21 -5.25
C ILE A 92 8.44 -14.13 -5.35
N LYS A 93 9.53 -14.40 -6.06
CA LYS A 93 10.64 -13.45 -6.24
C LYS A 93 11.60 -13.89 -7.34
N PHE A 94 12.43 -12.95 -7.81
CA PHE A 94 13.60 -13.29 -8.61
C PHE A 94 14.71 -13.92 -7.77
N GLN A 95 15.49 -14.78 -8.40
CA GLN A 95 16.72 -15.38 -7.87
C GLN A 95 17.83 -15.25 -8.92
N SER A 96 19.08 -15.55 -8.52
CA SER A 96 20.28 -15.32 -9.34
C SER A 96 20.17 -15.85 -10.78
N ASN A 97 19.49 -16.98 -10.98
CA ASN A 97 19.37 -17.64 -12.28
C ASN A 97 17.91 -17.88 -12.72
N GLY A 98 16.94 -17.12 -12.21
CA GLY A 98 15.54 -17.30 -12.60
C GLY A 98 14.53 -16.67 -11.64
N CYS A 99 13.35 -17.28 -11.54
CA CYS A 99 12.32 -16.88 -10.58
C CYS A 99 11.87 -18.06 -9.73
N LEU A 100 11.49 -17.77 -8.50
CA LEU A 100 10.83 -18.71 -7.62
C LEU A 100 9.32 -18.61 -7.83
N VAL A 101 8.69 -19.75 -8.11
CA VAL A 101 7.26 -19.88 -8.35
C VAL A 101 6.71 -20.92 -7.36
N SER A 102 5.60 -20.61 -6.72
CA SER A 102 4.87 -21.56 -5.89
C SER A 102 3.73 -22.20 -6.68
N PRO A 103 3.59 -23.53 -6.71
CA PRO A 103 2.46 -24.22 -7.33
C PRO A 103 1.15 -24.08 -6.53
N HIS A 104 1.21 -23.57 -5.30
CA HIS A 104 0.07 -23.39 -4.41
C HIS A 104 0.02 -21.96 -3.90
N GLU A 105 -1.19 -21.53 -3.53
CA GLU A 105 -1.39 -20.23 -2.90
C GLU A 105 -0.99 -20.27 -1.41
N ILE A 106 0.31 -20.32 -1.17
CA ILE A 106 0.93 -20.36 0.15
C ILE A 106 1.63 -19.03 0.46
N ASP A 107 1.98 -18.86 1.73
CA ASP A 107 2.71 -17.69 2.23
C ASP A 107 3.97 -17.41 1.39
N GLY A 108 4.12 -16.15 0.99
CA GLY A 108 5.29 -15.65 0.26
C GLY A 108 5.04 -15.31 -1.21
N ILE A 109 3.82 -15.46 -1.73
CA ILE A 109 3.49 -14.91 -3.06
C ILE A 109 3.67 -13.39 -3.06
N MET A 110 4.26 -12.88 -4.13
CA MET A 110 4.40 -11.44 -4.31
C MET A 110 3.06 -10.82 -4.70
N ASP A 111 2.54 -9.97 -3.82
CA ASP A 111 1.41 -9.10 -4.11
C ASP A 111 1.91 -7.75 -4.63
N PHE A 112 1.36 -7.32 -5.76
CA PHE A 112 1.63 -6.04 -6.39
C PHE A 112 0.45 -5.12 -6.16
N GLU A 113 0.68 -3.96 -5.56
CA GLU A 113 -0.36 -2.92 -5.44
C GLU A 113 -0.57 -2.14 -6.75
N SER A 114 0.31 -2.34 -7.74
CA SER A 114 0.27 -1.71 -9.06
C SER A 114 0.15 -2.77 -10.14
N LYS A 115 -0.87 -2.65 -10.99
CA LYS A 115 -1.05 -3.54 -12.14
C LYS A 115 0.15 -3.47 -13.09
N GLN A 116 0.69 -2.27 -13.28
CA GLN A 116 1.81 -2.05 -14.19
C GLN A 116 3.08 -2.77 -13.71
N ASP A 117 3.33 -2.80 -12.40
CA ASP A 117 4.49 -3.53 -11.86
C ASP A 117 4.31 -5.04 -11.96
N ALA A 118 3.10 -5.54 -11.72
CA ALA A 118 2.77 -6.93 -11.99
C ALA A 118 2.95 -7.28 -13.47
N GLU A 119 2.53 -6.40 -14.40
CA GLU A 119 2.68 -6.59 -15.85
C GLU A 119 4.16 -6.62 -16.28
N ARG A 120 5.00 -5.76 -15.71
CA ARG A 120 6.46 -5.79 -15.96
C ARG A 120 7.05 -7.14 -15.57
N VAL A 121 6.70 -7.63 -14.38
CA VAL A 121 7.17 -8.94 -13.90
C VAL A 121 6.63 -10.07 -14.78
N ALA A 122 5.32 -10.07 -15.06
CA ALA A 122 4.68 -11.05 -15.95
C ALA A 122 5.35 -11.11 -17.32
N ASN A 123 5.60 -9.97 -17.96
CA ASN A 123 6.29 -9.91 -19.25
C ASN A 123 7.73 -10.44 -19.18
N THR A 124 8.43 -10.24 -18.07
CA THR A 124 9.81 -10.71 -17.89
C THR A 124 9.88 -12.23 -17.79
N ILE A 125 8.89 -12.86 -17.14
CA ILE A 125 8.92 -14.29 -16.81
C ILE A 125 7.95 -15.14 -17.64
N GLY A 126 7.24 -14.53 -18.61
CA GLY A 126 6.22 -15.20 -19.42
C GLY A 126 4.95 -15.57 -18.66
N GLY A 127 4.59 -14.79 -17.64
CA GLY A 127 3.39 -14.95 -16.83
C GLY A 127 2.20 -14.09 -17.27
N ILE A 128 1.13 -14.14 -16.48
CA ILE A 128 -0.06 -13.30 -16.59
C ILE A 128 -0.37 -12.62 -15.25
N VAL A 129 -1.04 -11.48 -15.28
CA VAL A 129 -1.49 -10.77 -14.09
C VAL A 129 -2.90 -11.21 -13.72
N VAL A 130 -3.12 -11.57 -12.46
CA VAL A 130 -4.43 -11.93 -11.90
C VAL A 130 -4.70 -11.10 -10.65
N PRO A 131 -5.97 -10.79 -10.32
CA PRO A 131 -6.31 -10.22 -9.02
C PRO A 131 -5.99 -11.21 -7.90
N ALA A 132 -5.44 -10.73 -6.79
CA ALA A 132 -5.13 -11.56 -5.63
C ALA A 132 -6.37 -11.98 -4.83
N ASN A 133 -7.50 -11.30 -5.07
CA ASN A 133 -8.78 -11.57 -4.42
C ASN A 133 -9.67 -12.54 -5.23
N GLU A 134 -9.19 -13.08 -6.36
CA GLU A 134 -9.89 -14.16 -7.07
C GLU A 134 -9.56 -15.51 -6.42
N ASN A 135 -10.32 -15.87 -5.38
CA ASN A 135 -10.47 -17.23 -4.87
C ASN A 135 -11.90 -17.50 -4.39
#